data_AF-A0A9E2VJX5-F1
#
_entry.id   AF-A0A9E2VJX5-F1
#
_cell.length_a   1.000
_cell.length_b   1.000
_cell.length_c   1.000
_cell.angle_alpha   90.00
_cell.angle_beta   90.00
_cell.angle_gamma   90.00
#
_symmetry.space_group_name_H-M   'P 1'
#
loop_
_entity.id
_entity.type
_entity.pdbx_description
1 polymer ?
#
loop_
_entity_poly.entity_id
_entity_poly.type
_entity_poly.pdbx_seq_one_letter_code
_entity_poly.pdbx_strand_id
1 'polypeptide(L)'
;MSELQVIQKVLERVARRRRWQGGWQGFWLGLFFGALVWCLALALYKLFPLPVTVLPGAGAVAALLMLVGFGLGWWQAPSLEATARWVDGTQQLQERLSTALEVVTATTDTSWQTLLVRDAAKHASSLEPRRLLPYHLPGLTRWTLLALLLGAGLGFVPERRSQNYLQKQQDAAIIREMGHELTTLTRRNLTNHPPVLDTTRKALETVNELGDRLQKASLTRSDALKDVTSVTEKLKQEARELAKNPGLRRLEQAARTPSGESAPSGASLQKQIENLQKSLGSKSANAQALDRLKQELEKAQQAAAGLPANDSTEGAAARQQLKQSLSSLSQQAKSLGLDLPGLDAAIAALNAADNDLILRDLKASLTDLDKLRSLAKALQQMQAQVEKMGKDLAEQLEKGQVEMAEATMRKMIDQLQTANLSPEQLQKILDEVSKAVDPAGQYGKVAEYLKQAVGQMQKGQKPAAAQALAEAAKELNKLAQDAGDLNAMLAALEALKVAELSIGNGR
;
A
#
# COMPACT_ATOMS: atom_id res chain seq x y z
N MET A 1 -43.85 59.88 -40.09
CA MET A 1 -42.90 60.26 -39.01
C MET A 1 -42.57 61.73 -39.21
N SER A 2 -42.51 62.53 -38.16
CA SER A 2 -42.06 63.92 -38.32
C SER A 2 -40.58 63.93 -38.74
N GLU A 3 -40.17 64.93 -39.51
CA GLU A 3 -38.80 65.05 -40.00
C GLU A 3 -37.78 65.12 -38.85
N LEU A 4 -38.18 65.71 -37.74
CA LEU A 4 -37.47 65.72 -36.46
C LEU A 4 -37.27 64.29 -35.88
N GLN A 5 -38.30 63.42 -35.92
CA GLN A 5 -38.17 62.03 -35.48
C GLN A 5 -37.18 61.24 -36.34
N VAL A 6 -37.03 61.57 -37.62
CA VAL A 6 -36.04 60.94 -38.51
C VAL A 6 -34.62 61.32 -38.06
N ILE A 7 -34.38 62.60 -37.78
CA ILE A 7 -33.08 63.10 -37.28
C ILE A 7 -32.74 62.45 -35.93
N GLN A 8 -33.67 62.46 -34.97
CA GLN A 8 -33.46 61.85 -33.65
C GLN A 8 -33.16 60.35 -33.75
N LYS A 9 -33.92 59.58 -34.54
CA LYS A 9 -33.69 58.13 -34.70
C LYS A 9 -32.36 57.79 -35.37
N VAL A 10 -31.84 58.66 -36.24
CA VAL A 10 -30.52 58.47 -36.86
C VAL A 10 -29.42 58.80 -35.86
N LEU A 11 -29.53 59.92 -35.15
CA LEU A 11 -28.57 60.33 -34.12
C LEU A 11 -28.52 59.38 -32.94
N GLU A 12 -29.65 58.82 -32.49
CA GLU A 12 -29.70 57.77 -31.45
C GLU A 12 -28.97 56.50 -31.89
N ARG A 13 -29.10 56.11 -33.17
CA ARG A 13 -28.39 54.95 -33.73
C ARG A 13 -26.88 55.20 -33.79
N VAL A 14 -26.46 56.42 -34.16
CA VAL A 14 -25.04 56.82 -34.17
C VAL A 14 -24.50 56.91 -32.74
N ALA A 15 -25.24 57.50 -31.80
CA ALA A 15 -24.87 57.62 -30.39
C ALA A 15 -24.71 56.23 -29.75
N ARG A 16 -25.64 55.30 -30.00
CA ARG A 16 -25.54 53.91 -29.52
C ARG A 16 -24.29 53.21 -30.04
N ARG A 17 -23.94 53.42 -31.31
CA ARG A 17 -22.72 52.85 -31.91
C ARG A 17 -21.45 53.46 -31.32
N ARG A 18 -21.44 54.79 -31.10
CA ARG A 18 -20.32 55.49 -30.46
C ARG A 18 -20.09 55.01 -29.02
N ARG A 19 -21.16 54.69 -28.29
CA ARG A 19 -21.09 54.05 -26.96
C ARG A 19 -20.48 52.64 -27.01
N TRP A 20 -20.91 51.82 -27.97
CA TRP A 20 -20.31 50.50 -28.20
C TRP A 20 -18.82 50.60 -28.52
N GLN A 21 -18.41 51.60 -29.30
CA GLN A 21 -17.01 51.85 -29.61
C GLN A 21 -16.21 52.34 -28.39
N GLY A 22 -16.80 53.20 -27.54
CA GLY A 22 -16.21 53.61 -26.27
C GLY A 22 -16.01 52.43 -25.31
N GLY A 23 -17.02 51.56 -25.18
CA GLY A 23 -16.92 50.31 -24.43
C GLY A 23 -15.84 49.38 -25.00
N TRP A 24 -15.76 49.24 -26.33
CA TRP A 24 -14.74 48.42 -27.00
C TRP A 24 -13.32 48.95 -26.75
N GLN A 25 -13.11 50.26 -26.82
CA GLN A 25 -11.81 50.87 -26.50
C GLN A 25 -11.46 50.71 -25.02
N GLY A 26 -12.44 50.90 -24.13
CA GLY A 26 -12.29 50.69 -22.69
C GLY A 26 -11.96 49.23 -22.33
N PHE A 27 -12.55 48.26 -23.02
CA PHE A 27 -12.22 46.85 -22.88
C PHE A 27 -10.75 46.56 -23.21
N TRP A 28 -10.25 47.08 -24.34
CA TRP A 28 -8.85 46.90 -24.73
C TRP A 28 -7.87 47.58 -23.77
N LEU A 29 -8.24 48.72 -23.19
CA LEU A 29 -7.47 49.39 -22.15
C LEU A 29 -7.44 48.55 -20.86
N GLY A 30 -8.60 48.05 -20.42
CA GLY A 30 -8.71 47.18 -19.25
C GLY A 30 -7.94 45.86 -19.43
N LEU A 31 -8.00 45.27 -20.62
CA LEU A 31 -7.25 44.06 -20.98
C LEU A 31 -5.73 44.32 -20.99
N PHE A 32 -5.28 45.49 -21.45
CA PHE A 32 -3.86 45.86 -21.42
C PHE A 32 -3.32 45.94 -19.98
N PHE A 33 -4.01 46.68 -19.11
CA PHE A 33 -3.61 46.78 -17.70
C PHE A 33 -3.74 45.44 -16.97
N GLY A 34 -4.79 44.67 -17.24
CA GLY A 34 -4.94 43.31 -16.73
C GLY A 34 -3.78 42.40 -17.15
N ALA A 35 -3.36 42.45 -18.42
CA ALA A 35 -2.23 41.69 -18.93
C ALA A 35 -0.91 42.09 -18.25
N LEU A 36 -0.69 43.38 -17.97
CA LEU A 36 0.48 43.86 -17.24
C LEU A 36 0.50 43.36 -15.80
N VAL A 37 -0.62 43.45 -15.08
CA VAL A 37 -0.75 42.95 -13.70
C VAL A 37 -0.49 41.44 -13.66
N TRP A 38 -1.04 40.69 -14.61
CA TRP A 38 -0.80 39.26 -14.74
C TRP A 38 0.68 38.92 -15.00
N CYS A 39 1.33 39.63 -15.92
CA CYS A 39 2.75 39.44 -16.21
C CYS A 39 3.64 39.74 -15.00
N LEU A 40 3.34 40.82 -14.27
CA LEU A 40 4.05 41.19 -13.05
C LEU A 40 3.90 40.11 -11.97
N ALA A 41 2.68 39.62 -11.76
CA ALA A 41 2.41 38.55 -10.79
C ALA A 41 3.15 37.24 -11.16
N LEU A 42 3.18 36.88 -12.45
CA LEU A 42 3.94 35.73 -12.93
C LEU A 42 5.45 35.90 -12.72
N ALA A 43 5.99 37.08 -13.02
CA ALA A 43 7.41 37.37 -12.81
C ALA A 43 7.78 37.27 -11.33
N LEU A 44 6.96 37.86 -10.44
CA LEU A 44 7.16 37.80 -9.00
C LEU A 44 7.00 36.37 -8.46
N TYR A 45 6.02 35.60 -8.93
CA TYR A 45 5.83 34.19 -8.54
C TYR A 45 7.03 33.32 -8.94
N LYS A 46 7.70 33.63 -10.06
CA LYS A 46 8.89 32.90 -10.49
C LYS A 46 10.17 33.32 -9.76
N LEU A 47 10.24 34.57 -9.28
CA LEU A 47 11.41 35.11 -8.60
C LEU A 47 11.36 34.94 -7.07
N PHE A 48 10.16 34.94 -6.48
CA PHE A 48 9.94 34.91 -5.04
C PHE A 48 9.04 33.73 -4.64
N PRO A 49 9.21 33.17 -3.43
CA PRO A 49 8.39 32.07 -2.92
C PRO A 49 6.99 32.57 -2.51
N LEU A 50 6.20 32.99 -3.48
CA LEU A 50 4.80 33.40 -3.28
C LEU A 50 3.87 32.19 -3.29
N PRO A 51 2.79 32.20 -2.49
CA PRO A 51 1.82 31.12 -2.47
C PRO A 51 1.07 31.01 -3.80
N VAL A 52 0.67 29.79 -4.18
CA VAL A 52 -0.03 29.50 -5.45
C VAL A 52 -1.36 30.26 -5.56
N THR A 53 -1.93 30.70 -4.45
CA THR A 53 -3.14 31.54 -4.38
C THR A 53 -2.98 32.93 -4.99
N VAL A 54 -1.75 33.42 -5.15
CA VAL A 54 -1.50 34.75 -5.76
C VAL A 54 -1.89 34.78 -7.24
N LEU A 55 -1.70 33.66 -7.95
CA LEU A 55 -2.03 33.52 -9.38
C LEU A 55 -3.54 33.70 -9.65
N PRO A 56 -4.47 32.91 -9.05
CA PRO A 56 -5.90 33.11 -9.28
C PRO A 56 -6.38 34.49 -8.80
N GLY A 57 -5.79 35.05 -7.72
CA GLY A 57 -6.09 36.40 -7.27
C GLY A 57 -5.72 37.47 -8.32
N ALA A 58 -4.53 37.38 -8.89
CA ALA A 58 -4.10 38.28 -9.97
C ALA A 58 -4.97 38.13 -11.23
N GLY A 59 -5.41 36.91 -11.55
CA GLY A 59 -6.34 36.64 -12.64
C GLY A 59 -7.71 37.29 -12.43
N ALA A 60 -8.25 37.21 -11.20
CA ALA A 60 -9.51 37.86 -10.84
C ALA A 60 -9.41 39.39 -10.93
N VAL A 61 -8.31 39.98 -10.47
CA VAL A 61 -8.05 41.42 -10.60
C VAL A 61 -7.95 41.83 -12.07
N ALA A 62 -7.24 41.06 -12.90
CA ALA A 62 -7.14 41.32 -14.33
C ALA A 62 -8.51 41.26 -15.03
N ALA A 63 -9.34 40.28 -14.70
CA ALA A 63 -10.71 40.18 -15.21
C ALA A 63 -11.59 41.35 -14.77
N LEU A 64 -11.45 41.79 -13.51
CA LEU A 64 -12.17 42.95 -12.99
C LEU A 64 -11.76 44.24 -13.72
N LEU A 65 -10.47 44.43 -14.00
CA LEU A 65 -9.98 45.57 -14.77
C LEU A 65 -10.53 45.59 -16.20
N MET A 66 -10.70 44.43 -16.84
CA MET A 66 -11.36 44.34 -18.15
C MET A 66 -12.83 44.79 -18.09
N LEU A 67 -13.57 44.33 -17.09
CA LEU A 67 -14.98 44.66 -16.91
C LEU A 67 -15.19 46.14 -16.54
N VAL A 68 -14.35 46.68 -15.65
CA VAL A 68 -14.37 48.09 -15.27
C VAL A 68 -13.98 48.97 -16.45
N GLY A 69 -12.96 48.61 -17.23
CA GLY A 69 -12.58 49.32 -18.44
C GLY A 69 -13.71 49.39 -19.46
N PHE A 70 -14.39 48.26 -19.72
CA PHE A 70 -15.58 48.23 -20.58
C PHE A 70 -16.72 49.08 -20.01
N GLY A 71 -17.00 48.96 -18.71
CA GLY A 71 -18.06 49.69 -18.02
C GLY A 71 -17.87 51.21 -18.07
N LEU A 72 -16.67 51.70 -17.76
CA LEU A 72 -16.34 53.13 -17.83
C LEU A 72 -16.44 53.67 -19.27
N GLY A 73 -15.96 52.92 -20.26
CA GLY A 73 -16.08 53.28 -21.67
C GLY A 73 -17.52 53.25 -22.20
N TRP A 74 -18.37 52.40 -21.63
CA TRP A 74 -19.79 52.28 -21.97
C TRP A 74 -20.68 53.35 -21.32
N TRP A 75 -20.31 53.77 -20.10
CA TRP A 75 -21.08 54.72 -19.29
C TRP A 75 -21.05 56.14 -19.86
N GLN A 76 -19.97 56.51 -20.56
CA GLN A 76 -19.87 57.81 -21.23
C GLN A 76 -20.82 57.87 -22.44
N ALA A 77 -22.09 58.14 -22.19
CA ALA A 77 -23.09 58.38 -23.22
C ALA A 77 -22.97 59.83 -23.71
N PRO A 78 -22.53 60.07 -24.96
CA PRO A 78 -22.54 61.42 -25.52
C PRO A 78 -23.99 61.89 -25.68
N SER A 79 -24.26 63.15 -25.34
CA SER A 79 -25.57 63.76 -25.57
C SER A 79 -25.91 63.77 -27.07
N LEU A 80 -27.19 63.88 -27.40
CA LEU A 80 -27.64 63.95 -28.81
C LEU A 80 -27.06 65.16 -29.53
N GLU A 81 -26.94 66.30 -28.85
CA GLU A 81 -26.28 67.51 -29.37
C GLU A 81 -24.78 67.31 -29.62
N ALA A 82 -24.05 66.69 -28.67
CA ALA A 82 -22.64 66.37 -28.84
C ALA A 82 -22.42 65.33 -29.95
N THR A 83 -23.41 64.48 -30.21
CA THR A 83 -23.40 63.53 -31.33
C THR A 83 -23.71 64.25 -32.64
N ALA A 84 -24.66 65.18 -32.68
CA ALA A 84 -24.97 66.00 -33.85
C ALA A 84 -23.77 66.85 -34.29
N ARG A 85 -23.13 67.58 -33.36
CA ARG A 85 -21.91 68.35 -33.63
C ARG A 85 -20.76 67.47 -34.13
N TRP A 86 -20.62 66.27 -33.58
CA TRP A 86 -19.60 65.32 -34.03
C TRP A 86 -19.88 64.77 -35.43
N VAL A 87 -21.15 64.47 -35.76
CA VAL A 87 -21.55 64.04 -37.10
C VAL A 87 -21.36 65.18 -38.11
N ASP A 88 -21.75 66.41 -37.75
CA ASP A 88 -21.58 67.59 -38.59
C ASP A 88 -20.10 67.85 -38.90
N GLY A 89 -19.22 67.72 -37.91
CA GLY A 89 -17.78 67.88 -38.10
C GLY A 89 -17.12 66.74 -38.90
N THR A 90 -17.57 65.50 -38.76
CA THR A 90 -16.99 64.34 -39.45
C THR A 90 -17.48 64.16 -40.89
N GLN A 91 -18.66 64.66 -41.22
CA GLN A 91 -19.23 64.65 -42.58
C GLN A 91 -19.23 66.03 -43.24
N GLN A 92 -18.62 67.04 -42.62
CA GLN A 92 -18.57 68.44 -43.09
C GLN A 92 -19.95 69.03 -43.40
N LEU A 93 -20.97 68.69 -42.61
CA LEU A 93 -22.34 69.15 -42.82
C LEU A 93 -22.59 70.58 -42.35
N GLN A 94 -21.54 71.35 -42.00
CA GLN A 94 -21.62 72.77 -41.64
C GLN A 94 -22.72 73.08 -40.61
N GLU A 95 -22.73 72.35 -39.49
CA GLU A 95 -23.66 72.53 -38.35
C GLU A 95 -25.16 72.32 -38.66
N ARG A 96 -25.52 71.72 -39.80
CA ARG A 96 -26.93 71.54 -40.19
C ARG A 96 -27.74 70.70 -39.22
N LEU A 97 -27.18 69.62 -38.66
CA LEU A 97 -27.92 68.74 -37.75
C LEU A 97 -27.98 69.30 -36.32
N SER A 98 -26.90 69.96 -35.89
CA SER A 98 -26.85 70.64 -34.59
C SER A 98 -27.75 71.87 -34.55
N THR A 99 -27.73 72.70 -35.59
CA THR A 99 -28.63 73.86 -35.74
C THR A 99 -30.10 73.43 -35.82
N ALA A 100 -30.41 72.35 -36.56
CA ALA A 100 -31.78 71.84 -36.64
C ALA A 100 -32.34 71.35 -35.29
N LEU A 101 -31.48 70.81 -34.41
CA LEU A 101 -31.90 70.42 -33.06
C LEU A 101 -32.07 71.63 -32.13
N GLU A 102 -31.19 72.63 -32.23
CA GLU A 102 -31.22 73.83 -31.40
C GLU A 102 -32.42 74.75 -31.76
N VAL A 103 -32.66 74.97 -33.05
CA VAL A 103 -33.78 75.80 -33.54
C VAL A 103 -35.13 75.16 -33.21
N VAL A 104 -35.21 73.83 -33.16
CA VAL A 104 -36.41 73.09 -32.73
C VAL A 104 -36.74 73.28 -31.25
N THR A 105 -35.73 73.54 -30.42
CA THR A 105 -35.94 73.81 -28.99
C THR A 105 -36.32 75.27 -28.70
N ALA A 106 -36.13 76.18 -29.67
CA ALA A 106 -36.59 77.56 -29.57
C ALA A 106 -38.11 77.65 -29.84
N THR A 107 -38.85 78.37 -28.99
CA THR A 107 -40.33 78.43 -28.99
C THR A 107 -40.95 79.28 -30.11
N THR A 108 -40.25 79.51 -31.22
CA THR A 108 -40.70 80.37 -32.34
C THR A 108 -40.99 79.57 -33.59
N ASP A 109 -42.23 79.09 -33.71
CA ASP A 109 -42.74 78.30 -34.83
C ASP A 109 -42.83 79.16 -36.10
N THR A 110 -41.75 79.18 -36.89
CA THR A 110 -41.64 79.97 -38.13
C THR A 110 -41.53 79.05 -39.34
N SER A 111 -42.08 79.46 -40.49
CA SER A 111 -41.98 78.71 -41.75
C SER A 111 -40.53 78.37 -42.15
N TRP A 112 -39.57 79.18 -41.70
CA TRP A 112 -38.13 78.98 -41.87
C TRP A 112 -37.58 77.79 -41.06
N GLN A 113 -38.07 77.57 -39.83
CA GLN A 113 -37.71 76.43 -38.99
C GLN A 113 -38.08 75.11 -39.68
N THR A 114 -39.27 75.04 -40.29
CA THR A 114 -39.74 73.85 -41.01
C THR A 114 -38.84 73.53 -42.21
N LEU A 115 -38.34 74.54 -42.93
CA LEU A 115 -37.41 74.34 -44.05
C LEU A 115 -36.05 73.83 -43.58
N LEU A 116 -35.54 74.34 -42.46
CA LEU A 116 -34.25 73.96 -41.89
C LEU A 116 -34.28 72.51 -41.36
N VAL A 117 -35.36 72.13 -40.67
CA VAL A 117 -35.57 70.74 -40.21
C VAL A 117 -35.73 69.77 -41.39
N ARG A 118 -36.42 70.20 -42.45
CA ARG A 118 -36.59 69.38 -43.66
C ARG A 118 -35.28 69.13 -44.40
N ASP A 119 -34.44 70.16 -44.55
CA ASP A 119 -33.11 70.01 -45.16
C ASP A 119 -32.22 69.09 -44.31
N ALA A 120 -32.20 69.29 -42.99
CA ALA A 120 -31.45 68.46 -42.05
C ALA A 120 -31.93 67.00 -42.08
N ALA A 121 -33.23 66.75 -42.18
CA ALA A 121 -33.80 65.41 -42.26
C ALA A 121 -33.42 64.68 -43.56
N LYS A 122 -33.37 65.39 -44.68
CA LYS A 122 -32.92 64.84 -45.97
C LYS A 122 -31.46 64.37 -45.87
N HIS A 123 -30.59 65.20 -45.31
CA HIS A 123 -29.18 64.85 -45.10
C HIS A 123 -29.02 63.73 -44.06
N ALA A 124 -29.77 63.76 -42.96
CA ALA A 124 -29.77 62.70 -41.95
C ALA A 124 -30.19 61.34 -42.53
N SER A 125 -31.13 61.32 -43.47
CA SER A 125 -31.59 60.08 -44.12
C SER A 125 -30.54 59.43 -45.03
N SER A 126 -29.60 60.22 -45.56
CA SER A 126 -28.48 59.72 -46.36
C SER A 126 -27.29 59.23 -45.53
N LEU A 127 -27.30 59.45 -44.21
CA LEU A 127 -26.23 58.99 -43.34
C LEU A 127 -26.33 57.48 -43.11
N GLU A 128 -25.26 56.76 -43.42
CA GLU A 128 -25.09 55.36 -43.04
C GLU A 128 -24.24 55.25 -41.76
N PRO A 129 -24.81 54.94 -40.58
CA PRO A 129 -24.06 54.83 -39.33
C PRO A 129 -22.92 53.79 -39.38
N ARG A 130 -22.99 52.85 -40.34
CA ARG A 130 -21.98 51.80 -40.56
C ARG A 130 -20.71 52.30 -41.23
N ARG A 131 -20.81 53.27 -42.14
CA ARG A 131 -19.66 53.84 -42.87
C ARG A 131 -18.95 54.93 -42.06
N LEU A 132 -19.69 55.63 -41.19
CA LEU A 132 -19.15 56.72 -40.35
C LEU A 132 -18.22 56.23 -39.24
N LEU A 133 -18.46 55.04 -38.70
CA LEU A 133 -17.71 54.46 -37.59
C LEU A 133 -17.34 53.01 -37.89
N PRO A 134 -16.37 52.75 -38.79
CA PRO A 134 -15.82 51.42 -38.97
C PRO A 134 -15.16 50.94 -37.66
N TYR A 135 -15.39 49.67 -37.30
CA TYR A 135 -14.75 49.07 -36.13
C TYR A 135 -13.26 48.88 -36.43
N HIS A 136 -12.44 49.84 -36.01
CA HIS A 136 -10.98 49.68 -36.01
C HIS A 136 -10.51 49.18 -34.64
N LEU A 137 -9.53 48.29 -34.68
CA LEU A 137 -8.80 47.88 -33.49
C LEU A 137 -8.02 49.09 -32.96
N PRO A 138 -8.14 49.46 -31.67
CA PRO A 138 -7.35 50.54 -31.11
C PRO A 138 -5.85 50.25 -31.23
N GLY A 139 -5.02 51.30 -31.30
CA GLY A 139 -3.56 51.17 -31.34
C GLY A 139 -2.99 50.39 -30.15
N LEU A 140 -3.72 50.37 -29.02
CA LEU A 140 -3.39 49.57 -27.84
C LEU A 140 -3.39 48.06 -28.09
N THR A 141 -4.13 47.54 -29.08
CA THR A 141 -4.22 46.09 -29.34
C THR A 141 -2.86 45.45 -29.58
N ARG A 142 -1.95 46.16 -30.26
CA ARG A 142 -0.57 45.68 -30.52
C ARG A 142 0.22 45.48 -29.22
N TRP A 143 0.08 46.41 -28.28
CA TRP A 143 0.73 46.34 -26.98
C TRP A 143 0.09 45.30 -26.06
N THR A 144 -1.24 45.17 -26.09
CA THR A 144 -1.95 44.12 -25.37
C THR A 144 -1.54 42.73 -25.84
N LEU A 145 -1.42 42.52 -27.15
CA LEU A 145 -0.96 41.25 -27.72
C LEU A 145 0.49 40.96 -27.33
N LEU A 146 1.38 41.97 -27.34
CA LEU A 146 2.76 41.81 -26.90
C LEU A 146 2.84 41.43 -25.41
N ALA A 147 2.07 42.10 -24.55
CA ALA A 147 2.00 41.77 -23.13
C ALA A 147 1.47 40.34 -22.88
N LEU A 148 0.42 39.94 -23.60
CA LEU A 148 -0.11 38.57 -23.51
C LEU A 148 0.91 37.52 -24.00
N LEU A 149 1.61 37.81 -25.09
CA LEU A 149 2.67 36.93 -25.61
C LEU A 149 3.82 36.80 -24.62
N LEU A 150 4.22 37.90 -23.98
CA LEU A 150 5.24 37.92 -22.94
C LEU A 150 4.79 37.12 -21.70
N GLY A 151 3.53 37.25 -21.28
CA GLY A 151 2.94 36.44 -20.21
C GLY A 151 2.89 34.94 -20.55
N ALA A 152 2.54 34.59 -21.79
CA ALA A 152 2.56 33.21 -22.28
C ALA A 152 3.98 32.64 -22.34
N GLY A 153 4.95 33.43 -22.83
CA GLY A 153 6.37 33.08 -22.86
C GLY A 153 6.95 32.89 -21.46
N LEU A 154 6.60 33.77 -20.51
CA LEU A 154 6.92 33.60 -19.10
C LEU A 154 6.36 32.30 -18.55
N GLY A 155 5.18 31.84 -18.98
CA GLY A 155 4.63 30.54 -18.61
C GLY A 155 5.55 29.36 -18.93
N PHE A 156 6.28 29.43 -20.05
CA PHE A 156 7.16 28.37 -20.54
C PHE A 156 8.57 28.38 -19.93
N VAL A 157 8.98 29.46 -19.26
CA VAL A 157 10.29 29.53 -18.58
C VAL A 157 10.29 28.58 -17.37
N PRO A 158 11.22 27.62 -17.25
CA PRO A 158 11.24 26.73 -16.10
C PRO A 158 11.41 27.51 -14.79
N GLU A 159 10.67 27.11 -13.75
CA GLU A 159 10.72 27.72 -12.43
C GLU A 159 12.14 27.58 -11.86
N ARG A 160 12.94 28.65 -11.88
CA ARG A 160 14.22 28.70 -11.14
C ARG A 160 13.95 28.90 -9.65
N ARG A 161 13.31 27.92 -9.01
CA ARG A 161 13.27 27.83 -7.55
C ARG A 161 14.70 27.53 -7.08
N SER A 162 15.20 28.33 -6.14
CA SER A 162 16.55 28.12 -5.56
C SER A 162 16.70 26.67 -5.10
N GLN A 163 17.84 26.03 -5.37
CA GLN A 163 18.10 24.63 -4.97
C GLN A 163 17.82 24.38 -3.48
N ASN A 164 18.09 25.38 -2.63
CA ASN A 164 17.81 25.34 -1.19
C ASN A 164 16.32 25.17 -0.85
N TYR A 165 15.41 25.75 -1.65
CA TYR A 165 13.97 25.59 -1.43
C TYR A 165 13.51 24.19 -1.82
N LEU A 166 13.99 23.68 -2.96
CA LEU A 166 13.68 22.32 -3.40
C LEU A 166 14.23 21.27 -2.42
N GLN A 167 15.45 21.46 -1.92
CA GLN A 167 16.03 20.62 -0.87
C GLN A 167 15.22 20.67 0.42
N LYS A 168 14.80 21.85 0.89
CA LYS A 168 13.92 21.96 2.06
C LYS A 168 12.58 21.25 1.88
N GLN A 169 12.01 21.30 0.68
CA GLN A 169 10.75 20.62 0.37
C GLN A 169 10.93 19.09 0.31
N GLN A 170 12.05 18.62 -0.27
CA GLN A 170 12.41 17.20 -0.31
C GLN A 170 12.71 16.65 1.08
N ASP A 171 13.55 17.35 1.86
CA ASP A 171 13.87 16.99 3.24
C ASP A 171 12.59 16.92 4.08
N ALA A 172 11.68 17.89 3.95
CA ALA A 172 10.39 17.87 4.65
C ALA A 172 9.50 16.69 4.23
N ALA A 173 9.54 16.26 2.96
CA ALA A 173 8.80 15.09 2.49
C ALA A 173 9.38 13.79 3.06
N ILE A 174 10.71 13.64 3.03
CA ILE A 174 11.42 12.47 3.57
C ILE A 174 11.17 12.35 5.08
N ILE A 175 11.28 13.46 5.81
CA ILE A 175 11.01 13.49 7.26
C ILE A 175 9.58 13.03 7.57
N ARG A 176 8.59 13.47 6.80
CA ARG A 176 7.20 13.03 6.99
C ARG A 176 6.99 11.56 6.66
N GLU A 177 7.59 11.08 5.57
CA GLU A 177 7.48 9.68 5.14
C GLU A 177 8.08 8.75 6.20
N MET A 178 9.29 9.06 6.66
CA MET A 178 9.93 8.30 7.75
C MET A 178 9.12 8.38 9.05
N GLY A 179 8.55 9.55 9.35
CA GLY A 179 7.62 9.69 10.48
C GLY A 179 6.40 8.76 10.36
N HIS A 180 5.83 8.64 9.16
CA HIS A 180 4.69 7.77 8.87
C HIS A 180 5.06 6.28 8.99
N GLU A 181 6.18 5.86 8.40
CA GLU A 181 6.69 4.49 8.51
C GLU A 181 6.93 4.09 9.97
N LEU A 182 7.58 4.96 10.77
CA LEU A 182 7.82 4.73 12.19
C LEU A 182 6.51 4.52 12.97
N THR A 183 5.50 5.38 12.80
CA THR A 183 4.18 5.19 13.42
C THR A 183 3.50 3.90 12.95
N THR A 184 3.61 3.57 11.66
CA THR A 184 2.94 2.39 11.09
C THR A 184 3.54 1.11 11.65
N LEU A 185 4.87 0.99 11.66
CA LEU A 185 5.57 -0.15 12.24
C LEU A 185 5.27 -0.30 13.72
N THR A 186 5.32 0.82 14.46
CA THR A 186 5.12 0.81 15.92
C THR A 186 3.68 0.44 16.28
N ARG A 187 2.67 1.02 15.62
CA ARG A 187 1.27 0.65 15.83
C ARG A 187 0.98 -0.80 15.46
N ARG A 188 1.55 -1.28 14.36
CA ARG A 188 1.41 -2.68 13.95
C ARG A 188 2.00 -3.62 15.00
N ASN A 189 3.17 -3.30 15.54
CA ASN A 189 3.77 -4.07 16.63
C ASN A 189 2.92 -4.04 17.90
N LEU A 190 2.49 -2.86 18.36
CA LEU A 190 1.62 -2.72 19.53
C LEU A 190 0.29 -3.47 19.40
N THR A 191 -0.23 -3.60 18.17
CA THR A 191 -1.49 -4.30 17.89
C THR A 191 -1.31 -5.82 17.79
N ASN A 192 -0.28 -6.28 17.06
CA ASN A 192 -0.08 -7.70 16.80
C ASN A 192 0.60 -8.43 17.97
N HIS A 193 1.47 -7.72 18.69
CA HIS A 193 2.24 -8.24 19.82
C HIS A 193 2.26 -7.19 20.93
N PRO A 194 1.20 -7.11 21.76
CA PRO A 194 1.19 -6.18 22.87
C PRO A 194 2.34 -6.51 23.83
N PRO A 195 3.27 -5.58 24.07
CA PRO A 195 4.42 -5.83 24.93
C PRO A 195 3.97 -6.10 26.36
N VAL A 196 4.61 -7.07 27.01
CA VAL A 196 4.25 -7.48 28.38
C VAL A 196 4.91 -6.56 29.41
N LEU A 197 6.10 -6.05 29.11
CA LEU A 197 6.82 -5.11 29.94
C LEU A 197 6.36 -3.67 29.68
N ASP A 198 5.99 -2.96 30.74
CA ASP A 198 5.62 -1.54 30.69
C ASP A 198 6.76 -0.67 30.15
N THR A 199 8.02 -1.04 30.37
CA THR A 199 9.19 -0.33 29.85
C THR A 199 9.22 -0.40 28.32
N THR A 200 9.03 -1.59 27.75
CA THR A 200 8.96 -1.81 26.29
C THR A 200 7.81 -1.05 25.67
N ARG A 201 6.65 -1.07 26.33
CA ARG A 201 5.49 -0.30 25.89
C ARG A 201 5.78 1.19 25.80
N LYS A 202 6.35 1.79 26.86
CA LYS A 202 6.72 3.21 26.89
C LYS A 202 7.78 3.56 25.84
N ALA A 203 8.74 2.67 25.62
CA ALA A 203 9.77 2.85 24.62
C ALA A 203 9.17 2.91 23.21
N LEU A 204 8.28 1.98 22.88
CA LEU A 204 7.55 1.98 21.61
C LEU A 204 6.60 3.18 21.50
N GLU A 205 5.89 3.56 22.56
CA GLU A 205 5.08 4.79 22.58
C GLU A 205 5.93 6.04 22.29
N THR A 206 7.16 6.12 22.83
CA THR A 206 8.11 7.22 22.54
C THR A 206 8.52 7.25 21.06
N VAL A 207 8.72 6.08 20.44
CA VAL A 207 8.98 5.98 18.99
C VAL A 207 7.77 6.41 18.17
N ASN A 208 6.56 6.03 18.59
CA ASN A 208 5.33 6.45 17.94
C ASN A 208 5.13 7.97 18.04
N GLU A 209 5.35 8.56 19.21
CA GLU A 209 5.28 10.02 19.42
C GLU A 209 6.31 10.77 18.56
N LEU A 210 7.53 10.23 18.43
CA LEU A 210 8.52 10.77 17.51
C LEU A 210 8.02 10.73 16.06
N GLY A 211 7.46 9.60 15.62
CA GLY A 211 6.87 9.47 14.28
C GLY A 211 5.75 10.49 14.02
N ASP A 212 4.86 10.69 14.99
CA ASP A 212 3.79 11.70 14.93
C ASP A 212 4.36 13.13 14.87
N ARG A 213 5.45 13.41 15.60
CA ARG A 213 6.12 14.71 15.59
C ARG A 213 6.80 14.99 14.25
N LEU A 214 7.47 14.01 13.66
CA LEU A 214 8.09 14.11 12.33
C LEU A 214 7.06 14.37 11.23
N GLN A 215 5.85 13.82 11.35
CA GLN A 215 4.76 14.06 10.39
C GLN A 215 4.17 15.47 10.49
N LYS A 216 3.93 15.96 11.71
CA LYS A 216 3.19 17.21 11.96
C LYS A 216 4.08 18.45 11.92
N ALA A 217 5.33 18.35 12.37
CA ALA A 217 6.19 19.52 12.49
C ALA A 217 6.94 19.81 11.19
N SER A 218 7.06 21.09 10.83
CA SER A 218 8.01 21.55 9.81
C SER A 218 9.43 21.56 10.40
N LEU A 219 9.92 20.39 10.79
CA LEU A 219 11.26 20.22 11.35
C LEU A 219 12.31 20.44 10.28
N THR A 220 13.43 21.04 10.68
CA THR A 220 14.63 21.03 9.85
C THR A 220 15.27 19.65 9.92
N ARG A 221 16.08 19.31 8.91
CA ARG A 221 16.87 18.07 8.89
C ARG A 221 17.71 17.88 10.16
N SER A 222 18.34 18.94 10.66
CA SER A 222 19.13 18.89 11.89
C SER A 222 18.29 18.58 13.12
N ASP A 223 17.09 19.18 13.24
CA ASP A 223 16.21 18.94 14.38
C ASP A 223 15.66 17.52 14.36
N ALA A 224 15.25 17.04 13.18
CA ALA A 224 14.75 15.68 12.97
C ALA A 224 15.83 14.64 13.30
N LEU A 225 17.07 14.82 12.82
CA LEU A 225 18.19 13.93 13.16
C LEU A 225 18.46 13.92 14.66
N LYS A 226 18.50 15.09 15.31
CA LYS A 226 18.73 15.19 16.75
C LYS A 226 17.67 14.41 17.55
N ASP A 227 16.40 14.57 17.19
CA ASP A 227 15.30 13.88 17.86
C ASP A 227 15.37 12.37 17.63
N VAL A 228 15.63 11.92 16.39
CA VAL A 228 15.81 10.49 16.05
C VAL A 228 16.98 9.89 16.84
N THR A 229 18.17 10.48 16.78
CA THR A 229 19.35 9.98 17.50
C THR A 229 19.12 9.95 19.01
N SER A 230 18.42 10.94 19.58
CA SER A 230 18.10 10.94 21.02
C SER A 230 17.19 9.78 21.42
N VAL A 231 16.19 9.44 20.60
CA VAL A 231 15.31 8.29 20.88
C VAL A 231 16.04 6.98 20.63
N THR A 232 16.85 6.89 19.58
CA THR A 232 17.70 5.72 19.28
C THR A 232 18.62 5.39 20.45
N GLU A 233 19.33 6.36 21.04
CA GLU A 233 20.24 6.08 22.16
C GLU A 233 19.50 5.65 23.43
N LYS A 234 18.33 6.24 23.73
CA LYS A 234 17.48 5.79 24.85
C LYS A 234 17.01 4.35 24.66
N LEU A 235 16.46 4.04 23.49
CA LEU A 235 15.93 2.71 23.17
C LEU A 235 17.06 1.66 23.17
N LYS A 236 18.26 2.04 22.71
CA LYS A 236 19.46 1.18 22.73
C LYS A 236 19.94 0.92 24.15
N GLN A 237 19.83 1.87 25.06
CA GLN A 237 20.15 1.68 26.47
C GLN A 237 19.17 0.68 27.11
N GLU A 238 17.87 0.85 26.90
CA GLU A 238 16.84 -0.06 27.42
C GLU A 238 16.98 -1.48 26.83
N ALA A 239 17.20 -1.60 25.52
CA ALA A 239 17.44 -2.89 24.87
C ALA A 239 18.70 -3.57 25.41
N ARG A 240 19.77 -2.82 25.71
CA ARG A 240 20.98 -3.35 26.36
C ARG A 240 20.72 -3.83 27.77
N GLU A 241 19.86 -3.16 28.52
CA GLU A 241 19.50 -3.58 29.87
C GLU A 241 18.71 -4.89 29.86
N LEU A 242 17.74 -5.04 28.95
CA LEU A 242 17.07 -6.33 28.76
C LEU A 242 18.07 -7.41 28.32
N ALA A 243 18.91 -7.13 27.33
CA ALA A 243 19.89 -8.08 26.79
C ALA A 243 21.02 -8.48 27.75
N LYS A 244 21.09 -7.89 28.96
CA LYS A 244 21.98 -8.38 30.04
C LYS A 244 21.50 -9.70 30.64
N ASN A 245 20.22 -10.05 30.47
CA ASN A 245 19.71 -11.34 30.95
C ASN A 245 20.25 -12.49 30.08
N PRO A 246 21.02 -13.44 30.64
CA PRO A 246 21.61 -14.54 29.88
C PRO A 246 20.58 -15.45 29.20
N GLY A 247 19.38 -15.59 29.80
CA GLY A 247 18.29 -16.38 29.21
C GLY A 247 17.74 -15.78 27.92
N LEU A 248 17.70 -14.44 27.84
CA LEU A 248 17.23 -13.73 26.64
C LEU A 248 18.22 -13.88 25.47
N ARG A 249 19.53 -13.90 25.75
CA ARG A 249 20.55 -14.11 24.71
C ARG A 249 20.46 -15.49 24.06
N ARG A 250 20.15 -16.53 24.84
CA ARG A 250 19.96 -17.88 24.29
C ARG A 250 18.71 -17.97 23.43
N LEU A 251 17.64 -17.32 23.86
CA LEU A 251 16.42 -17.19 23.06
C LEU A 251 16.67 -16.42 21.75
N GLU A 252 17.40 -15.30 21.79
CA GLU A 252 17.79 -14.54 20.60
C GLU A 252 18.65 -15.38 19.64
N GLN A 253 19.62 -16.14 20.17
CA GLN A 253 20.46 -17.04 19.36
C GLN A 253 19.63 -18.16 18.72
N ALA A 254 18.69 -18.75 19.47
CA ALA A 254 17.80 -19.78 18.96
C ALA A 254 16.86 -19.24 17.86
N ALA A 255 16.31 -18.04 18.06
CA ALA A 255 15.47 -17.36 17.07
C ALA A 255 16.23 -17.05 15.76
N ARG A 256 17.52 -16.72 15.85
CA ARG A 256 18.39 -16.48 14.69
C ARG A 256 18.87 -17.75 13.97
N THR A 257 18.69 -18.93 14.55
CA THR A 257 18.91 -20.18 13.81
C THR A 257 17.73 -20.44 12.87
N PRO A 258 17.94 -20.94 11.64
CA PRO A 258 16.90 -21.12 10.62
C PRO A 258 15.74 -22.06 11.01
N SER A 259 15.81 -22.65 12.21
CA SER A 259 14.74 -23.40 12.88
C SER A 259 13.68 -22.50 13.56
N GLY A 260 13.94 -21.22 13.80
CA GLY A 260 13.15 -20.35 14.69
C GLY A 260 11.97 -19.57 14.05
N GLU A 261 12.10 -19.11 12.81
CA GLU A 261 11.12 -18.16 12.22
C GLU A 261 10.04 -18.81 11.34
N SER A 262 10.10 -20.11 11.05
CA SER A 262 9.12 -20.75 10.13
C SER A 262 8.82 -22.21 10.43
N ALA A 263 9.33 -22.77 11.52
CA ALA A 263 8.94 -24.12 11.91
C ALA A 263 7.53 -24.08 12.52
N PRO A 264 6.54 -24.81 12.00
CA PRO A 264 5.30 -25.04 12.74
C PRO A 264 5.68 -25.55 14.13
N SER A 265 5.09 -24.95 15.18
CA SER A 265 5.37 -25.32 16.57
C SER A 265 5.40 -26.84 16.69
N GLY A 266 6.47 -27.41 17.27
CA GLY A 266 6.68 -28.85 17.27
C GLY A 266 5.48 -29.63 17.82
N ALA A 267 4.69 -29.03 18.71
CA ALA A 267 3.45 -29.59 19.24
C ALA A 267 2.30 -29.62 18.21
N SER A 268 2.17 -28.59 17.37
CA SER A 268 1.21 -28.59 16.25
C SER A 268 1.63 -29.59 15.17
N LEU A 269 2.93 -29.69 14.90
CA LEU A 269 3.49 -30.63 13.94
C LEU A 269 3.32 -32.07 14.43
N GLN A 270 3.59 -32.34 15.71
CA GLN A 270 3.45 -33.66 16.31
C GLN A 270 1.98 -34.12 16.35
N LYS A 271 1.04 -33.21 16.63
CA LYS A 271 -0.41 -33.50 16.51
C LYS A 271 -0.84 -33.75 15.06
N GLN A 272 -0.30 -33.02 14.09
CA GLN A 272 -0.57 -33.28 12.67
C GLN A 272 -0.03 -34.65 12.25
N ILE A 273 1.19 -35.01 12.67
CA ILE A 273 1.78 -36.34 12.43
C ILE A 273 0.93 -37.42 13.08
N GLU A 274 0.51 -37.24 14.34
CA GLU A 274 -0.29 -38.23 15.05
C GLU A 274 -1.67 -38.43 14.41
N ASN A 275 -2.33 -37.35 14.00
CA ASN A 275 -3.60 -37.42 13.26
C ASN A 275 -3.42 -38.07 11.89
N LEU A 276 -2.33 -37.75 11.18
CA LEU A 276 -1.98 -38.38 9.91
C LEU A 276 -1.69 -39.88 10.11
N GLN A 277 -0.87 -40.25 11.10
CA GLN A 277 -0.56 -41.64 11.44
C GLN A 277 -1.81 -42.42 11.85
N LYS A 278 -2.71 -41.79 12.61
CA LYS A 278 -3.98 -42.40 13.01
C LYS A 278 -4.93 -42.59 11.83
N SER A 279 -4.94 -41.66 10.87
CA SER A 279 -5.71 -41.79 9.62
C SER A 279 -5.14 -42.83 8.66
N LEU A 280 -3.83 -43.05 8.70
CA LEU A 280 -3.12 -44.04 7.86
C LEU A 280 -3.07 -45.44 8.48
N GLY A 281 -3.40 -45.57 9.77
CA GLY A 281 -3.23 -46.82 10.53
C GLY A 281 -1.75 -47.20 10.68
N SER A 282 -1.46 -48.27 11.42
CA SER A 282 -0.09 -48.79 11.67
C SER A 282 0.61 -49.37 10.43
N LYS A 283 0.19 -48.97 9.22
CA LYS A 283 0.61 -49.50 7.93
C LYS A 283 1.28 -48.39 7.10
N SER A 284 2.27 -47.70 7.67
CA SER A 284 3.05 -46.71 6.92
C SER A 284 3.89 -47.43 5.86
N ALA A 285 3.40 -47.49 4.62
CA ALA A 285 4.19 -48.02 3.52
C ALA A 285 5.43 -47.12 3.32
N ASN A 286 6.62 -47.73 3.37
CA ASN A 286 7.89 -47.03 3.22
C ASN A 286 7.96 -46.35 1.84
N ALA A 287 8.41 -45.09 1.77
CA ALA A 287 8.45 -44.32 0.52
C ALA A 287 9.24 -45.05 -0.59
N GLN A 288 10.29 -45.79 -0.23
CA GLN A 288 11.07 -46.60 -1.16
C GLN A 288 10.30 -47.82 -1.72
N ALA A 289 9.38 -48.40 -0.95
CA ALA A 289 8.56 -49.54 -1.40
C ALA A 289 7.46 -49.06 -2.37
N LEU A 290 6.87 -47.90 -2.09
CA LEU A 290 5.93 -47.23 -2.99
C LEU A 290 6.60 -46.85 -4.32
N ASP A 291 7.84 -46.37 -4.28
CA ASP A 291 8.61 -46.04 -5.50
C ASP A 291 8.81 -47.24 -6.41
N ARG A 292 9.08 -48.43 -5.83
CA ARG A 292 9.22 -49.68 -6.59
C ARG A 292 7.90 -50.14 -7.20
N LEU A 293 6.82 -50.15 -6.40
CA LEU A 293 5.48 -50.49 -6.89
C LEU A 293 5.05 -49.57 -8.04
N LYS A 294 5.35 -48.27 -7.96
CA LYS A 294 5.07 -47.32 -9.05
C LYS A 294 5.78 -47.74 -10.34
N GLN A 295 7.09 -47.98 -10.26
CA GLN A 295 7.89 -48.34 -11.43
C GLN A 295 7.41 -49.63 -12.08
N GLU A 296 7.01 -50.63 -11.28
CA GLU A 296 6.46 -51.88 -11.79
C GLU A 296 5.08 -51.69 -12.42
N LEU A 297 4.24 -50.82 -11.85
CA LEU A 297 2.90 -50.54 -12.40
C LEU A 297 2.98 -49.68 -13.67
N GLU A 298 3.93 -48.75 -13.78
CA GLU A 298 4.24 -48.02 -15.02
C GLU A 298 4.75 -48.95 -16.13
N LYS A 299 5.62 -49.91 -15.80
CA LYS A 299 6.05 -50.95 -16.75
C LYS A 299 4.88 -51.81 -17.21
N ALA A 300 3.99 -52.18 -16.30
CA ALA A 300 2.78 -52.94 -16.64
C ALA A 300 1.82 -52.11 -17.51
N GLN A 301 1.69 -50.80 -17.28
CA GLN A 301 0.90 -49.91 -18.12
C GLN A 301 1.48 -49.79 -19.54
N GLN A 302 2.80 -49.67 -19.67
CA GLN A 302 3.48 -49.64 -20.98
C GLN A 302 3.31 -50.96 -21.73
N ALA A 303 3.44 -52.09 -21.02
CA ALA A 303 3.19 -53.41 -21.58
C ALA A 303 1.73 -53.58 -22.03
N ALA A 304 0.76 -53.06 -21.26
CA ALA A 304 -0.66 -53.06 -21.62
C ALA A 304 -0.96 -52.19 -22.86
N ALA A 305 -0.32 -51.02 -22.99
CA ALA A 305 -0.51 -50.12 -24.13
C ALA A 305 0.07 -50.67 -25.44
N GLY A 306 1.05 -51.57 -25.37
CA GLY A 306 1.64 -52.25 -26.52
C GLY A 306 0.93 -53.54 -26.94
N LEU A 307 -0.19 -53.91 -26.30
CA LEU A 307 -0.91 -55.15 -26.62
C LEU A 307 -1.64 -55.03 -27.97
N PRO A 308 -1.46 -55.99 -28.91
CA PRO A 308 -2.22 -56.02 -30.14
C PRO A 308 -3.72 -56.29 -29.86
N ALA A 309 -4.59 -55.67 -30.65
CA ALA A 309 -6.05 -55.77 -30.51
C ALA A 309 -6.62 -57.14 -30.97
N ASN A 310 -5.85 -57.92 -31.73
CA ASN A 310 -6.28 -59.21 -32.27
C ASN A 310 -5.81 -60.38 -31.39
N ASP A 311 -6.58 -61.48 -31.39
CA ASP A 311 -6.23 -62.76 -30.75
C ASP A 311 -5.10 -63.50 -31.49
N SER A 312 -3.96 -62.84 -31.70
CA SER A 312 -2.75 -63.52 -32.12
C SER A 312 -2.21 -64.37 -30.97
N THR A 313 -1.57 -65.48 -31.29
CA THR A 313 -0.89 -66.36 -30.32
C THR A 313 0.16 -65.60 -29.50
N GLU A 314 0.76 -64.55 -30.09
CA GLU A 314 1.69 -63.62 -29.44
C GLU A 314 0.99 -62.68 -28.45
N GLY A 315 -0.20 -62.17 -28.78
CA GLY A 315 -1.02 -61.35 -27.87
C GLY A 315 -1.53 -62.13 -26.65
N ALA A 316 -1.88 -63.41 -26.83
CA ALA A 316 -2.28 -64.27 -25.73
C ALA A 316 -1.14 -64.53 -24.72
N ALA A 317 0.08 -64.77 -25.21
CA ALA A 317 1.26 -64.94 -24.36
C ALA A 317 1.60 -63.65 -23.59
N ALA A 318 1.54 -62.50 -24.25
CA ALA A 318 1.79 -61.20 -23.62
C ALA A 318 0.76 -60.86 -22.54
N ARG A 319 -0.53 -61.15 -22.77
CA ARG A 319 -1.60 -60.99 -21.75
C ARG A 319 -1.36 -61.88 -20.54
N GLN A 320 -0.89 -63.12 -20.74
CA GLN A 320 -0.60 -64.04 -19.64
C GLN A 320 0.59 -63.58 -18.79
N GLN A 321 1.63 -63.05 -19.40
CA GLN A 321 2.77 -62.46 -18.68
C GLN A 321 2.35 -61.20 -17.90
N LEU A 322 1.56 -60.32 -18.52
CA LEU A 322 1.03 -59.13 -17.85
C LEU A 322 0.19 -59.51 -16.63
N LYS A 323 -0.65 -60.55 -16.74
CA LYS A 323 -1.47 -61.06 -15.64
C LYS A 323 -0.62 -61.52 -14.45
N GLN A 324 0.48 -62.22 -14.71
CA GLN A 324 1.40 -62.65 -13.66
C GLN A 324 2.08 -61.45 -12.98
N SER A 325 2.49 -60.44 -13.76
CA SER A 325 3.10 -59.23 -13.20
C SER A 325 2.12 -58.39 -12.36
N LEU A 326 0.87 -58.25 -12.81
CA LEU A 326 -0.16 -57.51 -12.07
C LEU A 326 -0.60 -58.25 -10.80
N SER A 327 -0.67 -59.58 -10.84
CA SER A 327 -1.03 -60.38 -9.66
C SER A 327 0.07 -60.37 -8.60
N SER A 328 1.35 -60.46 -8.99
CA SER A 328 2.48 -60.30 -8.06
C SER A 328 2.50 -58.89 -7.47
N LEU A 329 2.19 -57.88 -8.27
CA LEU A 329 2.11 -56.49 -7.81
C LEU A 329 0.96 -56.28 -6.83
N SER A 330 -0.19 -56.92 -7.07
CA SER A 330 -1.34 -56.89 -6.14
C SER A 330 -1.01 -57.57 -4.81
N GLN A 331 -0.32 -58.71 -4.84
CA GLN A 331 0.16 -59.36 -3.62
C GLN A 331 1.17 -58.50 -2.86
N GLN A 332 2.10 -57.85 -3.58
CA GLN A 332 3.07 -56.96 -2.97
C GLN A 332 2.37 -55.73 -2.35
N ALA A 333 1.42 -55.12 -3.04
CA ALA A 333 0.60 -54.04 -2.49
C ALA A 333 -0.16 -54.48 -1.22
N LYS A 334 -0.81 -55.65 -1.25
CA LYS A 334 -1.54 -56.22 -0.11
C LYS A 334 -0.64 -56.55 1.08
N SER A 335 0.56 -57.06 0.85
CA SER A 335 1.57 -57.28 1.91
C SER A 335 2.07 -55.98 2.54
N LEU A 336 2.05 -54.88 1.79
CA LEU A 336 2.28 -53.53 2.29
C LEU A 336 1.02 -52.92 2.92
N GLY A 337 -0.08 -53.68 2.97
CA GLY A 337 -1.35 -53.27 3.55
C GLY A 337 -2.11 -52.23 2.71
N LEU A 338 -1.76 -52.11 1.43
CA LEU A 338 -2.36 -51.21 0.47
C LEU A 338 -3.42 -51.95 -0.36
N ASP A 339 -4.67 -51.53 -0.24
CA ASP A 339 -5.74 -51.99 -1.10
C ASP A 339 -5.82 -51.06 -2.32
N LEU A 340 -5.39 -51.57 -3.49
CA LEU A 340 -5.45 -50.88 -4.76
C LEU A 340 -6.61 -51.46 -5.60
N PRO A 341 -7.85 -50.93 -5.46
CA PRO A 341 -9.01 -51.49 -6.14
C PRO A 341 -8.91 -51.41 -7.67
N GLY A 342 -8.24 -50.39 -8.20
CA GLY A 342 -7.96 -50.29 -9.64
C GLY A 342 -7.02 -51.38 -10.16
N LEU A 343 -6.13 -51.92 -9.32
CA LEU A 343 -5.21 -52.98 -9.73
C LEU A 343 -5.95 -54.32 -9.83
N ASP A 344 -6.82 -54.60 -8.87
CA ASP A 344 -7.68 -55.78 -8.90
C ASP A 344 -8.70 -55.70 -10.05
N ALA A 345 -9.23 -54.49 -10.35
CA ALA A 345 -10.08 -54.24 -11.51
C ALA A 345 -9.33 -54.41 -12.84
N ALA A 346 -8.09 -53.93 -12.94
CA ALA A 346 -7.25 -54.12 -14.13
C ALA A 346 -6.94 -55.60 -14.39
N ILE A 347 -6.72 -56.40 -13.34
CA ILE A 347 -6.55 -57.87 -13.47
C ILE A 347 -7.84 -58.51 -13.99
N ALA A 348 -9.01 -58.05 -13.55
CA ALA A 348 -10.30 -58.53 -14.04
C ALA A 348 -10.56 -58.15 -15.51
N ALA A 349 -10.28 -56.89 -15.89
CA ALA A 349 -10.38 -56.41 -17.27
C ALA A 349 -9.43 -57.15 -18.22
N LEU A 350 -8.24 -57.50 -17.74
CA LEU A 350 -7.27 -58.33 -18.49
C LEU A 350 -7.80 -59.74 -18.75
N ASN A 351 -8.57 -60.33 -17.83
CA ASN A 351 -9.23 -61.61 -18.06
C ASN A 351 -10.41 -61.50 -19.06
N ALA A 352 -11.03 -60.33 -19.14
CA ALA A 352 -12.10 -60.04 -20.09
C ALA A 352 -11.60 -59.55 -21.48
N ALA A 353 -10.27 -59.47 -21.66
CA ALA A 353 -9.62 -58.94 -22.86
C ALA A 353 -10.02 -57.50 -23.24
N ASP A 354 -10.41 -56.68 -22.26
CA ASP A 354 -10.82 -55.29 -22.48
C ASP A 354 -9.62 -54.33 -22.27
N ASN A 355 -8.91 -54.04 -23.36
CA ASN A 355 -7.70 -53.21 -23.34
C ASN A 355 -7.93 -51.78 -22.82
N ASP A 356 -9.12 -51.20 -23.05
CA ASP A 356 -9.43 -49.83 -22.64
C ASP A 356 -9.67 -49.73 -21.13
N LEU A 357 -10.38 -50.72 -20.56
CA LEU A 357 -10.60 -50.81 -19.11
C LEU A 357 -9.28 -51.07 -18.36
N ILE A 358 -8.40 -51.91 -18.90
CA ILE A 358 -7.06 -52.15 -18.30
C ILE A 358 -6.29 -50.84 -18.18
N LEU A 359 -6.17 -50.07 -19.26
CA LEU A 359 -5.41 -48.82 -19.26
C LEU A 359 -6.01 -47.77 -18.32
N ARG A 360 -7.34 -47.71 -18.25
CA ARG A 360 -8.07 -46.81 -17.33
C ARG A 360 -7.81 -47.19 -15.87
N ASP A 361 -7.93 -48.45 -15.52
CA ASP A 361 -7.84 -48.92 -14.14
C ASP A 361 -6.39 -48.96 -13.61
N LEU A 362 -5.42 -49.25 -14.50
CA LEU A 362 -4.00 -49.04 -14.20
C LEU A 362 -3.67 -47.57 -13.98
N LYS A 363 -4.24 -46.65 -14.78
CA LYS A 363 -4.04 -45.21 -14.59
C LYS A 363 -4.66 -44.70 -13.28
N ALA A 364 -5.83 -45.21 -12.90
CA ALA A 364 -6.44 -44.91 -11.60
C ALA A 364 -5.52 -45.36 -10.45
N SER A 365 -4.97 -46.58 -10.55
CA SER A 365 -4.04 -47.13 -9.56
C SER A 365 -2.72 -46.34 -9.48
N LEU A 366 -2.14 -45.89 -10.60
CA LEU A 366 -0.98 -44.99 -10.61
C LEU A 366 -1.28 -43.68 -9.88
N THR A 367 -2.47 -43.11 -10.11
CA THR A 367 -2.87 -41.84 -9.51
C THR A 367 -2.99 -41.96 -8.00
N ASP A 368 -3.58 -43.04 -7.50
CA ASP A 368 -3.73 -43.27 -6.07
C ASP A 368 -2.40 -43.60 -5.40
N LEU A 369 -1.53 -44.34 -6.09
CA LEU A 369 -0.17 -44.62 -5.61
C LEU A 369 0.68 -43.34 -5.56
N ASP A 370 0.55 -42.44 -6.53
CA ASP A 370 1.23 -41.13 -6.51
C ASP A 370 0.77 -40.25 -5.35
N LYS A 371 -0.54 -40.25 -5.03
CA LYS A 371 -1.05 -39.57 -3.84
C LYS A 371 -0.43 -40.15 -2.57
N LEU A 372 -0.44 -41.47 -2.41
CA LEU A 372 0.16 -42.14 -1.25
C LEU A 372 1.67 -41.88 -1.14
N ARG A 373 2.39 -41.87 -2.26
CA ARG A 373 3.82 -41.56 -2.32
C ARG A 373 4.11 -40.13 -1.88
N SER A 374 3.33 -39.16 -2.38
CA SER A 374 3.50 -37.75 -2.01
C SER A 374 3.24 -37.52 -0.53
N LEU A 375 2.22 -38.18 0.03
CA LEU A 375 1.93 -38.18 1.47
C LEU A 375 3.05 -38.85 2.28
N ALA A 376 3.57 -40.00 1.84
CA ALA A 376 4.68 -40.68 2.52
C ALA A 376 5.97 -39.84 2.51
N LYS A 377 6.28 -39.18 1.39
CA LYS A 377 7.42 -38.24 1.30
C LYS A 377 7.23 -37.02 2.20
N ALA A 378 6.02 -36.45 2.24
CA ALA A 378 5.69 -35.35 3.13
C ALA A 378 5.88 -35.75 4.61
N LEU A 379 5.40 -36.94 5.00
CA LEU A 379 5.64 -37.50 6.33
C LEU A 379 7.12 -37.73 6.64
N GLN A 380 7.90 -38.24 5.68
CA GLN A 380 9.32 -38.47 5.86
C GLN A 380 10.11 -37.16 6.03
N GLN A 381 9.80 -36.14 5.24
CA GLN A 381 10.38 -34.80 5.39
C GLN A 381 9.99 -34.18 6.74
N MET A 382 8.74 -34.38 7.17
CA MET A 382 8.25 -33.91 8.46
C MET A 382 8.91 -34.64 9.63
N GLN A 383 9.14 -35.96 9.53
CA GLN A 383 9.90 -36.73 10.52
C GLN A 383 11.36 -36.25 10.62
N ALA A 384 12.01 -35.94 9.50
CA ALA A 384 13.36 -35.37 9.51
C ALA A 384 13.39 -33.98 10.17
N GLN A 385 12.30 -33.20 10.10
CA GLN A 385 12.16 -31.96 10.87
C GLN A 385 11.94 -32.24 12.36
N VAL A 386 11.25 -33.31 12.73
CA VAL A 386 11.07 -33.75 14.13
C VAL A 386 12.40 -34.21 14.75
N GLU A 387 13.26 -34.90 14.01
CA GLU A 387 14.59 -35.27 14.51
C GLU A 387 15.50 -34.05 14.80
N LYS A 388 15.26 -32.94 14.10
CA LYS A 388 15.91 -31.66 14.42
C LYS A 388 15.35 -31.03 15.69
N MET A 389 14.11 -31.35 16.09
CA MET A 389 13.53 -30.92 17.35
C MET A 389 14.07 -31.76 18.54
N GLY A 390 14.11 -31.18 19.74
CA GLY A 390 14.57 -31.90 20.94
C GLY A 390 13.58 -33.00 21.30
N LYS A 391 14.07 -34.24 21.47
CA LYS A 391 13.23 -35.40 21.78
C LYS A 391 12.73 -35.39 23.23
N ASP A 392 13.51 -34.79 24.12
CA ASP A 392 13.22 -34.68 25.54
C ASP A 392 13.34 -33.23 26.02
N LEU A 393 12.89 -32.97 27.25
CA LEU A 393 12.94 -31.65 27.86
C LEU A 393 14.37 -31.05 27.88
N ALA A 394 15.40 -31.87 28.05
CA ALA A 394 16.78 -31.41 28.12
C ALA A 394 17.27 -30.91 26.75
N GLU A 395 17.07 -31.68 25.68
CA GLU A 395 17.40 -31.28 24.32
C GLU A 395 16.56 -30.09 23.84
N GLN A 396 15.29 -30.01 24.26
CA GLN A 396 14.43 -28.86 23.94
C GLN A 396 14.99 -27.56 24.52
N LEU A 397 15.43 -27.60 25.78
CA LEU A 397 16.06 -26.45 26.43
C LEU A 397 17.43 -26.13 25.85
N GLU A 398 18.23 -27.15 25.51
CA GLU A 398 19.54 -26.96 24.86
C GLU A 398 19.40 -26.30 23.48
N LYS A 399 18.38 -26.69 22.71
CA LYS A 399 18.08 -26.12 21.38
C LYS A 399 17.30 -24.80 21.44
N GLY A 400 16.97 -24.28 22.63
CA GLY A 400 16.21 -23.03 22.79
C GLY A 400 14.73 -23.11 22.41
N GLN A 401 14.16 -24.32 22.38
CA GLN A 401 12.77 -24.59 22.02
C GLN A 401 11.84 -24.40 23.22
N VAL A 402 11.73 -23.15 23.69
CA VAL A 402 11.04 -22.83 24.95
C VAL A 402 9.55 -23.14 24.93
N GLU A 403 8.84 -22.90 23.83
CA GLU A 403 7.43 -23.28 23.70
C GLU A 403 7.23 -24.81 23.81
N MET A 404 8.17 -25.58 23.25
CA MET A 404 8.14 -27.04 23.32
C MET A 404 8.44 -27.54 24.73
N ALA A 405 9.47 -26.98 25.36
CA ALA A 405 9.82 -27.28 26.73
C ALA A 405 8.62 -27.00 27.67
N GLU A 406 7.96 -25.86 27.52
CA GLU A 406 6.76 -25.51 28.29
C GLU A 406 5.63 -26.53 28.09
N ALA A 407 5.36 -26.93 26.84
CA ALA A 407 4.35 -27.94 26.53
C ALA A 407 4.72 -29.32 27.12
N THR A 408 5.98 -29.70 27.08
CA THR A 408 6.50 -30.95 27.68
C THR A 408 6.32 -30.93 29.20
N MET A 409 6.66 -29.81 29.87
CA MET A 409 6.44 -29.64 31.30
C MET A 409 4.95 -29.68 31.67
N ARG A 410 4.05 -29.06 30.89
CA ARG A 410 2.60 -29.15 31.11
C ARG A 410 2.10 -30.60 31.03
N LYS A 411 2.56 -31.38 30.05
CA LYS A 411 2.23 -32.82 29.95
C LYS A 411 2.72 -33.59 31.19
N MET A 412 3.92 -33.31 31.69
CA MET A 412 4.44 -33.94 32.91
C MET A 412 3.64 -33.55 34.15
N ILE A 413 3.19 -32.29 34.26
CA ILE A 413 2.31 -31.82 35.33
C ILE A 413 1.00 -32.60 35.31
N ASP A 414 0.35 -32.72 34.14
CA ASP A 414 -0.91 -33.46 33.99
C ASP A 414 -0.72 -34.93 34.38
N GLN A 415 0.38 -35.56 33.96
CA GLN A 415 0.73 -36.92 34.35
C GLN A 415 0.91 -37.04 35.88
N LEU A 416 1.65 -36.13 36.52
CA LEU A 416 1.87 -36.13 37.97
C LEU A 416 0.59 -35.92 38.78
N GLN A 417 -0.40 -35.22 38.23
CA GLN A 417 -1.71 -35.02 38.85
C GLN A 417 -2.64 -36.23 38.69
N THR A 418 -2.40 -37.13 37.72
CA THR A 418 -3.18 -38.36 37.60
C THR A 418 -2.84 -39.37 38.72
N ALA A 419 -3.88 -39.91 39.34
CA ALA A 419 -3.76 -40.74 40.56
C ALA A 419 -3.02 -42.08 40.36
N ASN A 420 -2.91 -42.60 39.13
CA ASN A 420 -2.42 -43.96 38.82
C ASN A 420 -1.10 -43.99 38.01
N LEU A 421 -0.15 -43.10 38.30
CA LEU A 421 1.20 -43.21 37.72
C LEU A 421 1.92 -44.46 38.20
N SER A 422 2.41 -45.28 37.26
CA SER A 422 3.26 -46.43 37.60
C SER A 422 4.64 -45.97 38.12
N PRO A 423 5.32 -46.76 38.96
CA PRO A 423 6.67 -46.45 39.44
C PRO A 423 7.66 -46.20 38.28
N GLU A 424 7.52 -46.94 37.18
CA GLU A 424 8.34 -46.78 35.98
C GLU A 424 8.10 -45.45 35.26
N GLN A 425 6.84 -44.99 35.18
CA GLN A 425 6.50 -43.70 34.58
C GLN A 425 7.03 -42.54 35.41
N LEU A 426 6.95 -42.65 36.75
CA LEU A 426 7.49 -41.65 37.65
C LEU A 426 9.03 -41.57 37.56
N GLN A 427 9.71 -42.72 37.44
CA GLN A 427 11.15 -42.76 37.24
C GLN A 427 11.57 -42.11 35.91
N LYS A 428 10.81 -42.34 34.83
CA LYS A 428 11.06 -41.69 33.53
C LYS A 428 10.93 -40.16 33.60
N ILE A 429 9.88 -39.65 34.24
CA ILE A 429 9.70 -38.20 34.43
C ILE A 429 10.84 -37.63 35.27
N LEU A 430 11.24 -38.33 36.34
CA LEU A 430 12.35 -37.91 37.19
C LEU A 430 13.67 -37.84 36.40
N ASP A 431 13.98 -38.88 35.61
CA ASP A 431 15.20 -38.92 34.79
C ASP A 431 15.20 -37.78 33.77
N GLU A 432 14.08 -37.53 33.08
CA GLU A 432 13.96 -36.47 32.08
C GLU A 432 14.10 -35.06 32.69
N VAL A 433 13.40 -34.81 33.81
CA VAL A 433 13.48 -33.53 34.53
C VAL A 433 14.88 -33.34 35.11
N SER A 434 15.54 -34.39 35.59
CA SER A 434 16.90 -34.32 36.12
C SER A 434 17.93 -33.94 35.06
N LYS A 435 17.84 -34.54 33.86
CA LYS A 435 18.71 -34.22 32.72
C LYS A 435 18.49 -32.79 32.21
N ALA A 436 17.27 -32.28 32.36
CA ALA A 436 16.92 -30.93 31.95
C ALA A 436 17.46 -29.82 32.88
N VAL A 437 17.89 -30.15 34.11
CA VAL A 437 18.39 -29.16 35.09
C VAL A 437 19.60 -28.38 34.58
N ASP A 438 20.57 -29.07 33.98
CA ASP A 438 21.81 -28.46 33.48
C ASP A 438 21.55 -27.49 32.31
N PRO A 439 20.88 -27.89 31.21
CA PRO A 439 20.54 -26.96 30.14
C PRO A 439 19.58 -25.85 30.60
N ALA A 440 18.72 -26.11 31.58
CA ALA A 440 17.86 -25.08 32.19
C ALA A 440 18.63 -23.98 32.92
N GLY A 441 19.89 -24.19 33.30
CA GLY A 441 20.70 -23.21 34.03
C GLY A 441 20.92 -21.90 33.26
N GLN A 442 20.67 -21.92 31.95
CA GLN A 442 20.77 -20.76 31.09
C GLN A 442 19.50 -19.91 31.07
N TYR A 443 18.39 -20.40 31.64
CA TYR A 443 17.06 -19.78 31.60
C TYR A 443 16.64 -19.25 32.98
N GLY A 444 17.49 -18.47 33.64
CA GLY A 444 17.14 -17.85 34.92
C GLY A 444 16.87 -18.88 36.03
N LYS A 445 15.70 -18.81 36.69
CA LYS A 445 15.33 -19.67 37.82
C LYS A 445 14.79 -21.04 37.43
N VAL A 446 14.70 -21.35 36.14
CA VAL A 446 14.13 -22.60 35.64
C VAL A 446 14.88 -23.81 36.20
N ALA A 447 16.22 -23.78 36.23
CA ALA A 447 17.01 -24.85 36.84
C ALA A 447 16.73 -25.04 38.34
N GLU A 448 16.46 -23.97 39.08
CA GLU A 448 16.12 -24.05 40.51
C GLU A 448 14.78 -24.76 40.72
N TYR A 449 13.77 -24.38 39.93
CA TYR A 449 12.45 -25.02 39.98
C TYR A 449 12.48 -26.48 39.51
N LEU A 450 13.27 -26.81 38.48
CA LEU A 450 13.47 -28.20 38.05
C LEU A 450 14.18 -29.02 39.14
N LYS A 451 15.20 -28.48 39.82
CA LYS A 451 15.85 -29.13 40.97
C LYS A 451 14.86 -29.38 42.11
N GLN A 452 14.00 -28.40 42.42
CA GLN A 452 12.95 -28.56 43.41
C GLN A 452 11.96 -29.66 43.00
N ALA A 453 11.54 -29.69 41.73
CA ALA A 453 10.67 -30.74 41.22
C ALA A 453 11.27 -32.13 41.37
N VAL A 454 12.55 -32.33 41.01
CA VAL A 454 13.28 -33.60 41.20
C VAL A 454 13.30 -34.00 42.68
N GLY A 455 13.64 -33.07 43.58
CA GLY A 455 13.69 -33.33 45.02
C GLY A 455 12.32 -33.71 45.60
N GLN A 456 11.23 -33.09 45.12
CA GLN A 456 9.87 -33.42 45.56
C GLN A 456 9.38 -34.76 44.99
N MET A 457 9.76 -35.11 43.75
CA MET A 457 9.47 -36.42 43.17
C MET A 457 10.17 -37.55 43.93
N GLN A 458 11.43 -37.36 44.32
CA GLN A 458 12.18 -38.33 45.13
C GLN A 458 11.56 -38.54 46.53
N LYS A 459 10.94 -37.51 47.10
CA LYS A 459 10.22 -37.58 48.37
C LYS A 459 8.79 -38.15 48.25
N GLY A 460 8.37 -38.54 47.04
CA GLY A 460 7.02 -39.01 46.77
C GLY A 460 5.94 -37.92 46.78
N GLN A 461 6.32 -36.64 46.87
CA GLN A 461 5.39 -35.50 46.93
C GLN A 461 4.99 -35.06 45.53
N LYS A 462 4.19 -35.89 44.85
CA LYS A 462 3.71 -35.64 43.47
C LYS A 462 3.06 -34.24 43.27
N PRO A 463 2.21 -33.73 44.19
CA PRO A 463 1.60 -32.41 44.02
C PRO A 463 2.62 -31.27 44.10
N ALA A 464 3.58 -31.36 45.02
CA ALA A 464 4.63 -30.35 45.18
C ALA A 464 5.61 -30.37 43.99
N ALA A 465 5.89 -31.54 43.42
CA ALA A 465 6.66 -31.67 42.20
C ALA A 465 5.95 -31.04 40.98
N ALA A 466 4.65 -31.30 40.82
CA ALA A 466 3.84 -30.70 39.77
C ALA A 466 3.81 -29.17 39.89
N GLN A 467 3.74 -28.64 41.11
CA GLN A 467 3.78 -27.20 41.36
C GLN A 467 5.14 -26.58 40.99
N ALA A 468 6.25 -27.23 41.35
CA ALA A 468 7.59 -26.77 40.96
C ALA A 468 7.80 -26.79 39.44
N LEU A 469 7.30 -27.82 38.73
CA LEU A 469 7.30 -27.83 37.25
C LEU A 469 6.44 -26.71 36.66
N ALA A 470 5.32 -26.36 37.29
CA ALA A 470 4.48 -25.25 36.84
C ALA A 470 5.20 -23.89 36.99
N GLU A 471 5.96 -23.71 38.07
CA GLU A 471 6.80 -22.52 38.27
C GLU A 471 7.94 -22.44 37.24
N ALA A 472 8.57 -23.57 36.91
CA ALA A 472 9.57 -23.66 35.85
C ALA A 472 8.99 -23.26 34.48
N ALA A 473 7.81 -23.81 34.13
CA ALA A 473 7.11 -23.49 32.90
C ALA A 473 6.71 -22.00 32.82
N LYS A 474 6.25 -21.43 33.95
CA LYS A 474 5.90 -20.00 34.04
C LYS A 474 7.10 -19.08 33.86
N GLU A 475 8.24 -19.41 34.47
CA GLU A 475 9.48 -18.63 34.32
C GLU A 475 9.99 -18.66 32.87
N LEU A 476 9.91 -19.82 32.20
CA LEU A 476 10.23 -19.95 30.78
C LEU A 476 9.33 -19.11 29.88
N ASN A 477 8.01 -19.14 30.12
CA ASN A 477 7.06 -18.35 29.36
C ASN A 477 7.33 -16.85 29.56
N LYS A 478 7.64 -16.42 30.79
CA LYS A 478 8.06 -15.04 31.07
C LYS A 478 9.32 -14.65 30.29
N LEU A 479 10.34 -15.51 30.25
CA LEU A 479 11.56 -15.25 29.46
C LEU A 479 11.26 -15.18 27.95
N ALA A 480 10.34 -16.00 27.45
CA ALA A 480 9.92 -15.94 26.04
C ALA A 480 9.19 -14.62 25.72
N GLN A 481 8.34 -14.13 26.63
CA GLN A 481 7.68 -12.83 26.51
C GLN A 481 8.69 -11.67 26.53
N ASP A 482 9.61 -11.68 27.51
CA ASP A 482 10.70 -10.69 27.62
C ASP A 482 11.60 -10.69 26.35
N ALA A 483 11.80 -11.85 25.72
CA ALA A 483 12.54 -11.96 24.45
C ALA A 483 11.77 -11.39 23.26
N GLY A 484 10.45 -11.60 23.21
CA GLY A 484 9.57 -10.97 22.23
C GLY A 484 9.60 -9.44 22.33
N ASP A 485 9.56 -8.93 23.56
CA ASP A 485 9.69 -7.50 23.86
C ASP A 485 11.04 -6.93 23.41
N LEU A 486 12.14 -7.65 23.65
CA LEU A 486 13.47 -7.26 23.16
C LEU A 486 13.51 -7.22 21.62
N ASN A 487 12.93 -8.21 20.94
CA ASN A 487 12.87 -8.23 19.47
C ASN A 487 12.08 -7.04 18.92
N ALA A 488 10.97 -6.66 19.57
CA ALA A 488 10.21 -5.47 19.20
C ALA A 488 11.04 -4.18 19.35
N MET A 489 11.81 -4.05 20.44
CA MET A 489 12.73 -2.92 20.61
C MET A 489 13.83 -2.91 19.54
N LEU A 490 14.41 -4.06 19.20
CA LEU A 490 15.44 -4.17 18.17
C LEU A 490 14.91 -3.80 16.78
N ALA A 491 13.69 -4.22 16.44
CA ALA A 491 13.04 -3.84 15.19
C ALA A 491 12.77 -2.32 15.14
N ALA A 492 12.35 -1.72 16.24
CA ALA A 492 12.18 -0.27 16.34
C ALA A 492 13.53 0.49 16.23
N LEU A 493 14.62 -0.03 16.81
CA LEU A 493 15.97 0.52 16.63
C LEU A 493 16.43 0.47 15.18
N GLU A 494 16.15 -0.61 14.47
CA GLU A 494 16.48 -0.73 13.06
C GLU A 494 15.71 0.29 12.21
N ALA A 495 14.41 0.44 12.47
CA ALA A 495 13.58 1.44 11.80
C ALA A 495 14.07 2.88 12.07
N LEU A 496 14.44 3.20 13.32
CA LEU A 496 15.03 4.50 13.65
C LEU A 496 16.36 4.75 12.95
N LYS A 497 17.21 3.72 12.81
CA LYS A 497 18.47 3.82 12.10
C LYS A 497 18.28 4.04 10.59
N VAL A 498 17.28 3.38 10.00
CA VAL A 498 16.88 3.63 8.61
C VAL A 498 16.42 5.08 8.46
N ALA A 499 15.56 5.57 9.36
CA ALA A 499 15.11 6.96 9.37
C ALA A 499 16.28 7.95 9.52
N GLU A 500 17.23 7.69 10.42
CA GLU A 500 18.43 8.51 10.60
C GLU A 500 19.28 8.58 9.32
N LEU A 501 19.47 7.45 8.63
CA LEU A 501 20.22 7.40 7.37
C LEU A 501 19.48 8.09 6.22
N SER A 502 18.17 7.90 6.12
CA SER A 502 17.34 8.49 5.06
C SER A 502 17.24 10.00 5.19
N ILE A 503 16.93 10.48 6.39
CA ILE A 503 16.96 11.92 6.71
C ILE A 503 18.39 12.46 6.58
N GLY A 504 19.38 11.68 7.00
CA GLY A 504 20.80 12.01 6.98
C GLY A 504 21.43 12.05 5.59
N ASN A 505 20.82 11.43 4.59
CA ASN A 505 21.29 11.44 3.19
C ASN A 505 20.35 12.20 2.24
N GLY A 506 19.15 12.56 2.70
CA GLY A 506 18.11 13.12 1.83
C GLY A 506 17.62 12.10 0.79
N ARG A 507 17.51 10.82 1.17
CA ARG A 507 17.08 9.72 0.30
C ARG A 507 16.10 8.78 0.95
#